data_AF-A0A6L7YN19-F1
#
_entry.id   AF-A0A6L7YN19-F1
#
_cell.length_a   1.000
_cell.length_b   1.000
_cell.length_c   1.000
_cell.angle_alpha   90.00
_cell.angle_beta   90.00
_cell.angle_gamma   90.00
#
_symmetry.space_group_name_H-M   'P 1'
#
loop_
_entity.id
_entity.type
_entity.pdbx_description
1 polymer ?
#
loop_
_entity_poly.entity_id
_entity_poly.type
_entity_poly.pdbx_seq_one_letter_code
_entity_poly.pdbx_strand_id
1 'polypeptide(L)'
;MAEESGRSVPSHPKLRLLEPQLVDYQGQRMIYLHDSLGIARDGALIPQPLAPLLSLCDGTRDISGLRSGLLMRTGNTLPEHVIEQVIEQLDDAFLLENGAYQNAAAEVVRRYRDARHRPPSHAGPVYPGDSEGLSRVIAGYCEETSVEERTNLPAGALVGMLCPHIDYARGHRTYAELWQRAKPSLGEIELVIILGTDHSGGLGMITPTRQSYFTPHGVLPTDIEIVDG
;
A
#
# COMPACT_ATOMS: atom_id res chain seq x y z
N MET A 1 -33.54 20.95 1.30
CA MET A 1 -33.16 20.57 -0.07
C MET A 1 -31.78 21.14 -0.32
N ALA A 2 -30.75 20.35 -0.04
CA ALA A 2 -29.39 20.75 -0.32
C ALA A 2 -29.16 20.56 -1.83
N GLU A 3 -28.58 21.58 -2.47
CA GLU A 3 -28.13 21.51 -3.85
C GLU A 3 -27.11 20.37 -3.97
N GLU A 4 -27.49 19.30 -4.68
CA GLU A 4 -26.53 18.39 -5.29
C GLU A 4 -25.74 19.22 -6.31
N SER A 5 -24.61 19.77 -5.87
CA SER A 5 -23.57 20.26 -6.75
C SER A 5 -23.14 19.07 -7.61
N GLY A 6 -23.76 18.93 -8.79
CA GLY A 6 -23.49 17.86 -9.75
C GLY A 6 -22.00 17.77 -10.01
N ARG A 7 -21.35 16.78 -9.40
CA ARG A 7 -19.94 16.53 -9.61
C ARG A 7 -19.78 16.04 -11.03
N SER A 8 -19.08 16.82 -11.85
CA SER A 8 -18.76 16.42 -13.23
C SER A 8 -17.83 15.22 -13.20
N VAL A 9 -18.30 14.12 -13.74
CA VAL A 9 -17.51 12.92 -14.07
C VAL A 9 -16.36 13.30 -15.00
N PRO A 10 -15.19 12.64 -14.93
CA PRO A 10 -14.12 12.87 -15.88
C PRO A 10 -14.58 12.67 -17.32
N SER A 11 -14.39 13.67 -18.18
CA SER A 11 -14.77 13.59 -19.60
C SER A 11 -13.99 12.53 -20.37
N HIS A 12 -12.78 12.19 -19.90
CA HIS A 12 -11.94 11.13 -20.46
C HIS A 12 -11.45 10.23 -19.31
N PRO A 13 -12.23 9.24 -18.86
CA PRO A 13 -11.90 8.46 -17.68
C PRO A 13 -10.62 7.64 -17.89
N LYS A 14 -9.77 7.62 -16.86
CA LYS A 14 -8.53 6.84 -16.82
C LYS A 14 -8.55 5.96 -15.59
N LEU A 15 -8.59 4.64 -15.77
CA LEU A 15 -8.52 3.69 -14.66
C LEU A 15 -7.14 3.76 -14.01
N ARG A 16 -7.09 3.75 -12.68
CA ARG A 16 -5.83 3.64 -11.93
C ARG A 16 -5.19 2.27 -12.15
N LEU A 17 -3.89 2.19 -11.88
CA LEU A 17 -3.24 0.90 -11.66
C LEU A 17 -3.78 0.30 -10.36
N LEU A 18 -4.69 -0.66 -10.49
CA LEU A 18 -5.36 -1.37 -9.41
C LEU A 18 -4.98 -2.85 -9.48
N GLU A 19 -5.25 -3.59 -8.40
CA GLU A 19 -5.00 -5.03 -8.33
C GLU A 19 -6.30 -5.80 -8.64
N PRO A 20 -6.47 -6.33 -9.87
CA PRO A 20 -7.66 -7.10 -10.21
C PRO A 20 -7.56 -8.54 -9.73
N GLN A 21 -8.63 -9.03 -9.12
CA GLN A 21 -8.79 -10.45 -8.78
C GLN A 21 -10.11 -10.98 -9.36
N LEU A 22 -10.06 -12.13 -10.05
CA LEU A 22 -11.27 -12.83 -10.44
C LEU A 22 -11.86 -13.55 -9.22
N VAL A 23 -13.15 -13.32 -8.96
CA VAL A 23 -13.87 -13.90 -7.82
C VAL A 23 -15.25 -14.38 -8.25
N ASP A 24 -15.75 -15.41 -7.58
CA ASP A 24 -17.16 -15.81 -7.67
C ASP A 24 -17.93 -15.12 -6.53
N TYR A 25 -18.90 -14.29 -6.88
CA TYR A 25 -19.75 -13.57 -5.93
C TYR A 25 -21.21 -13.77 -6.30
N GLN A 26 -22.00 -14.30 -5.35
CA GLN A 26 -23.42 -14.62 -5.57
C GLN A 26 -23.69 -15.49 -6.81
N GLY A 27 -22.77 -16.42 -7.14
CA GLY A 27 -22.88 -17.30 -8.31
C GLY A 27 -22.53 -16.64 -9.65
N GLN A 28 -22.02 -15.41 -9.63
CA GLN A 28 -21.56 -14.69 -10.82
C GLN A 28 -20.04 -14.46 -10.76
N ARG A 29 -19.38 -14.56 -11.92
CA ARG A 29 -17.97 -14.17 -12.07
C ARG A 29 -17.83 -12.67 -12.08
N MET A 30 -17.06 -12.15 -11.13
CA MET A 30 -16.78 -10.74 -10.95
C MET A 30 -15.26 -10.50 -11.00
N ILE A 31 -14.90 -9.26 -11.30
CA ILE A 31 -13.56 -8.71 -11.11
C ILE A 31 -13.62 -7.84 -9.87
N TYR A 32 -12.94 -8.25 -8.81
CA TYR A 32 -12.70 -7.40 -7.66
C TYR A 32 -11.50 -6.51 -7.94
N LEU A 33 -11.70 -5.19 -7.95
CA LEU A 33 -10.63 -4.21 -8.03
C LEU A 33 -10.28 -3.72 -6.62
N HIS A 34 -9.06 -3.99 -6.20
CA HIS A 34 -8.52 -3.55 -4.91
C HIS A 34 -7.49 -2.42 -5.08
N ASP A 35 -7.52 -1.46 -4.15
CA ASP A 35 -6.57 -0.36 -4.06
C ASP A 35 -5.62 -0.59 -2.87
N SER A 36 -4.37 -0.95 -3.16
CA SER A 36 -3.36 -1.18 -2.13
C SER A 36 -2.91 0.09 -1.39
N LEU A 37 -3.25 1.28 -1.90
CA LEU A 37 -3.03 2.55 -1.19
C LEU A 37 -4.14 2.84 -0.15
N GLY A 38 -5.23 2.09 -0.15
CA GLY A 38 -6.34 2.24 0.78
C GLY A 38 -7.14 3.56 0.63
N ILE A 39 -7.00 4.25 -0.51
CA ILE A 39 -7.75 5.47 -0.83
C ILE A 39 -9.19 5.07 -1.18
N ALA A 40 -9.36 4.06 -2.03
CA ALA A 40 -10.61 3.36 -2.24
C ALA A 40 -10.80 2.30 -1.15
N ARG A 41 -11.62 2.59 -0.14
CA ARG A 41 -11.70 1.77 1.10
C ARG A 41 -12.23 0.36 0.90
N ASP A 42 -13.28 0.21 0.09
CA ASP A 42 -14.05 -1.04 0.02
C ASP A 42 -13.82 -1.82 -1.28
N GLY A 43 -12.89 -1.36 -2.13
CA GLY A 43 -12.71 -1.86 -3.50
C GLY A 43 -13.99 -1.77 -4.34
N ALA A 44 -14.03 -2.45 -5.48
CA ALA A 44 -15.26 -2.59 -6.26
C ALA A 44 -15.38 -3.97 -6.91
N LEU A 45 -16.61 -4.51 -6.90
CA LEU A 45 -16.96 -5.72 -7.63
C LEU A 45 -17.57 -5.34 -8.98
N ILE A 46 -16.91 -5.74 -10.05
CA ILE A 46 -17.31 -5.39 -11.41
C ILE A 46 -17.69 -6.67 -12.16
N PRO A 47 -18.89 -6.73 -12.78
CA PRO A 47 -19.25 -7.86 -13.63
C PRO A 47 -18.18 -8.11 -14.70
N GLN A 48 -17.73 -9.36 -14.83
CA GLN A 48 -16.71 -9.73 -15.81
C GLN A 48 -17.01 -9.24 -17.25
N PRO A 49 -18.27 -9.21 -17.74
CA PRO A 49 -18.60 -8.67 -19.06
C PRO A 49 -18.23 -7.18 -19.26
N LEU A 50 -18.05 -6.39 -18.19
CA LEU A 50 -17.63 -5.00 -18.27
C LEU A 50 -16.11 -4.82 -18.36
N ALA A 51 -15.31 -5.88 -18.25
CA ALA A 51 -13.85 -5.79 -18.36
C ALA A 51 -13.35 -5.05 -19.61
N PRO A 52 -13.94 -5.25 -20.81
CA PRO A 52 -13.52 -4.50 -22.00
C PRO A 52 -13.75 -2.99 -21.86
N LEU A 53 -14.83 -2.56 -21.19
CA LEU A 53 -15.08 -1.13 -20.93
C LEU A 53 -14.00 -0.55 -20.01
N LEU A 54 -13.63 -1.27 -18.94
CA LEU A 54 -12.55 -0.85 -18.04
C LEU A 54 -11.22 -0.68 -18.79
N SER A 55 -10.90 -1.61 -19.69
CA SER A 55 -9.68 -1.56 -20.50
C SER A 55 -9.62 -0.39 -21.49
N LEU A 56 -10.78 0.24 -21.78
CA LEU A 56 -10.87 1.41 -22.66
C LEU A 56 -10.79 2.74 -21.89
N CYS A 57 -10.90 2.70 -20.56
CA CYS A 57 -10.73 3.84 -19.67
C CYS A 57 -9.23 4.13 -19.48
N ASP A 58 -8.55 4.58 -20.53
CA ASP A 58 -7.12 4.90 -20.55
C ASP A 58 -6.84 6.42 -20.55
N GLY A 59 -7.89 7.24 -20.38
CA GLY A 59 -7.80 8.70 -20.42
C GLY A 59 -7.82 9.32 -21.81
N THR A 60 -8.03 8.53 -22.87
CA THR A 60 -8.02 9.03 -24.26
C THR A 60 -9.39 9.09 -24.92
N ARG A 61 -10.43 8.53 -24.29
CA ARG A 61 -11.77 8.40 -24.87
C ARG A 61 -12.82 9.08 -24.00
N ASP A 62 -13.72 9.81 -24.64
CA ASP A 62 -14.97 10.24 -24.04
C ASP A 62 -16.03 9.13 -24.05
N ILE A 63 -17.22 9.39 -23.49
CA ILE A 63 -18.31 8.41 -23.41
C ILE A 63 -18.69 7.84 -24.78
N SER A 64 -18.75 8.68 -25.82
CA SER A 64 -19.03 8.27 -27.20
C SER A 64 -17.92 7.35 -27.75
N GLY A 65 -16.66 7.68 -27.49
CA GLY A 65 -15.49 6.88 -27.82
C GLY A 65 -15.45 5.54 -27.09
N LEU A 66 -15.83 5.51 -25.80
CA LEU A 66 -15.97 4.28 -25.02
C LEU A 66 -17.05 3.38 -25.60
N ARG A 67 -18.22 3.94 -25.94
CA ARG A 67 -19.33 3.20 -26.57
C ARG A 67 -18.92 2.58 -27.90
N SER A 68 -18.29 3.38 -28.75
CA SER A 68 -17.78 2.93 -30.05
C SER A 68 -16.71 1.85 -29.90
N GLY A 69 -15.78 2.04 -28.96
CA GLY A 69 -14.73 1.07 -28.66
C GLY A 69 -15.28 -0.26 -28.12
N LEU A 70 -16.29 -0.21 -27.26
CA LEU A 70 -16.93 -1.40 -26.71
C LEU A 70 -17.64 -2.20 -27.81
N LEU A 71 -18.38 -1.52 -28.68
CA LEU A 71 -19.04 -2.14 -29.84
C LEU A 71 -18.00 -2.82 -30.74
N MET A 72 -16.91 -2.14 -31.08
CA MET A 72 -15.87 -2.72 -31.93
C MET A 72 -15.17 -3.93 -31.30
N ARG A 73 -14.95 -3.92 -29.98
CA ARG A 73 -14.23 -5.01 -29.29
C ARG A 73 -15.10 -6.22 -28.99
N THR A 74 -16.39 -6.02 -28.74
CA THR A 74 -17.26 -7.06 -28.17
C THR A 74 -18.47 -7.40 -29.03
N GLY A 75 -18.82 -6.56 -30.01
CA GLY A 75 -20.08 -6.64 -30.76
C GLY A 75 -21.31 -6.18 -29.97
N ASN A 76 -21.16 -5.84 -28.68
CA ASN A 76 -22.25 -5.41 -27.81
C ASN A 76 -22.35 -3.89 -27.72
N THR A 77 -23.56 -3.38 -27.53
CA THR A 77 -23.81 -1.97 -27.26
C THR A 77 -24.30 -1.80 -25.83
N LEU A 78 -23.87 -0.73 -25.18
CA LEU A 78 -24.48 -0.24 -23.95
C LEU A 78 -25.10 1.13 -24.21
N PRO A 79 -26.28 1.43 -23.64
CA PRO A 79 -26.83 2.77 -23.67
C PRO A 79 -25.85 3.78 -23.04
N GLU A 80 -25.86 5.02 -23.52
CA GLU A 80 -24.97 6.08 -23.05
C GLU A 80 -25.05 6.29 -21.54
N HIS A 81 -26.28 6.42 -21.01
CA HIS A 81 -26.53 6.58 -19.58
C HIS A 81 -25.98 5.42 -18.72
N VAL A 82 -25.90 4.20 -19.26
CA VAL A 82 -25.31 3.07 -18.51
C VAL A 82 -23.80 3.22 -18.43
N ILE A 83 -23.15 3.69 -19.50
CA ILE A 83 -21.71 3.96 -19.49
C ILE A 83 -21.43 5.10 -18.51
N GLU A 84 -22.20 6.19 -18.57
CA GLU A 84 -22.08 7.32 -17.63
C GLU A 84 -22.19 6.85 -16.18
N GLN A 85 -23.22 6.08 -15.84
CA GLN A 85 -23.41 5.51 -14.49
C GLN A 85 -22.23 4.63 -14.04
N VAL A 86 -21.65 3.83 -14.95
CA VAL A 86 -20.46 3.04 -14.62
C VAL A 86 -19.28 3.96 -14.33
N ILE A 87 -19.03 4.99 -15.13
CA ILE A 87 -17.92 5.92 -14.89
C ILE A 87 -18.13 6.73 -13.61
N GLU A 88 -19.36 7.17 -13.32
CA GLU A 88 -19.73 7.82 -12.05
C GLU A 88 -19.37 6.94 -10.85
N GLN A 89 -19.80 5.67 -10.86
CA GLN A 89 -19.50 4.75 -9.77
C GLN A 89 -18.00 4.48 -9.61
N LEU A 90 -17.24 4.43 -10.71
CA LEU A 90 -15.78 4.31 -10.66
C LEU A 90 -15.11 5.57 -10.09
N ASP A 91 -15.61 6.77 -10.41
CA ASP A 91 -15.09 8.03 -9.88
C ASP A 91 -15.39 8.17 -8.38
N ASP A 92 -16.63 7.89 -7.98
CA ASP A 92 -17.08 7.92 -6.58
C ASP A 92 -16.31 6.91 -5.71
N ALA A 93 -15.97 5.75 -6.28
CA ALA A 93 -15.12 4.75 -5.64
C ALA A 93 -13.62 5.07 -5.69
N PHE A 94 -13.22 6.23 -6.24
CA PHE A 94 -11.83 6.66 -6.42
C PHE A 94 -10.97 5.71 -7.26
N LEU A 95 -11.57 4.98 -8.21
CA LEU A 95 -10.88 4.00 -9.05
C LEU A 95 -10.31 4.61 -10.35
N LEU A 96 -10.75 5.82 -10.69
CA LEU A 96 -10.18 6.60 -11.79
C LEU A 96 -9.00 7.46 -11.28
N GLU A 97 -7.96 7.61 -12.08
CA GLU A 97 -6.74 8.37 -11.76
C GLU A 97 -6.98 9.89 -11.86
N ASN A 98 -8.03 10.27 -12.57
CA ASN A 98 -8.54 11.62 -12.65
C ASN A 98 -9.82 11.77 -11.81
N GLY A 99 -10.46 12.94 -11.87
CA GLY A 99 -11.71 13.19 -11.16
C GLY A 99 -11.53 13.21 -9.64
N ALA A 100 -12.38 12.46 -8.95
CA ALA A 100 -12.50 12.53 -7.50
C ALA A 100 -11.25 12.08 -6.75
N TYR A 101 -10.55 11.10 -7.32
CA TYR A 101 -9.33 10.55 -6.75
C TYR A 101 -8.24 11.62 -6.56
N GLN A 102 -8.09 12.58 -7.47
CA GLN A 102 -7.00 13.57 -7.39
C GLN A 102 -7.06 14.37 -6.09
N ASN A 103 -8.27 14.81 -5.70
CA ASN A 103 -8.49 15.53 -4.46
C ASN A 103 -8.30 14.62 -3.24
N ALA A 104 -8.79 13.38 -3.31
CA ALA A 104 -8.64 12.41 -2.23
C ALA A 104 -7.16 12.05 -1.99
N ALA A 105 -6.41 11.78 -3.05
CA ALA A 105 -4.98 11.49 -3.00
C ALA A 105 -4.18 12.68 -2.46
N ALA A 106 -4.47 13.90 -2.92
CA ALA A 106 -3.82 15.11 -2.41
C ALA A 106 -4.08 15.32 -0.90
N GLU A 107 -5.29 15.05 -0.43
CA GLU A 107 -5.64 15.11 0.99
C GLU A 107 -4.92 14.03 1.80
N VAL A 108 -4.83 12.79 1.31
CA VAL A 108 -4.08 11.71 1.99
C VAL A 108 -2.60 12.05 2.10
N VAL A 109 -1.98 12.57 1.03
CA VAL A 109 -0.57 12.99 1.03
C VAL A 109 -0.36 14.18 1.98
N ARG A 110 -1.27 15.15 2.01
CA ARG A 110 -1.22 16.27 2.95
C ARG A 110 -1.29 15.78 4.40
N ARG A 111 -2.28 14.93 4.73
CA ARG A 111 -2.40 14.33 6.08
C ARG A 111 -1.15 13.54 6.47
N TYR A 112 -0.59 12.78 5.52
CA TYR A 112 0.68 12.10 5.72
C TYR A 112 1.75 13.12 6.11
N ARG A 113 1.98 14.16 5.31
CA ARG A 113 3.03 15.17 5.56
C ARG A 113 2.84 15.97 6.85
N ASP A 114 1.60 16.31 7.18
CA ASP A 114 1.27 17.13 8.35
C ASP A 114 1.25 16.33 9.67
N ALA A 115 1.26 14.99 9.60
CA ALA A 115 1.28 14.16 10.79
C ALA A 115 2.61 14.33 11.56
N ARG A 116 2.51 14.43 12.88
CA ARG A 116 3.66 14.58 13.80
C ARG A 116 4.70 13.46 13.63
N HIS A 117 4.22 12.26 13.33
CA HIS A 117 5.02 11.07 13.07
C HIS A 117 4.20 10.09 12.24
N ARG A 118 4.88 9.24 11.47
CA ARG A 118 4.24 8.16 10.73
C ARG A 118 3.73 7.10 11.71
N PRO A 119 2.42 6.79 11.74
CA PRO A 119 1.89 5.73 12.60
C PRO A 119 2.32 4.34 12.07
N PRO A 120 2.47 3.34 12.97
CA PRO A 120 2.78 1.98 12.57
C PRO A 120 1.56 1.34 11.90
N SER A 121 1.68 0.98 10.62
CA SER A 121 0.59 0.37 9.85
C SER A 121 0.28 -1.08 10.22
N HIS A 122 1.16 -1.73 10.98
CA HIS A 122 1.10 -3.16 11.28
C HIS A 122 0.93 -3.46 12.79
N ALA A 123 0.89 -2.42 13.63
CA ALA A 123 0.57 -2.53 15.05
C ALA A 123 -0.92 -2.90 15.21
N GLY A 124 -1.20 -3.98 15.94
CA GLY A 124 -2.49 -4.65 16.02
C GLY A 124 -2.55 -5.89 15.12
N PRO A 125 -2.58 -5.74 13.78
CA PRO A 125 -2.71 -6.87 12.87
C PRO A 125 -1.53 -7.86 12.85
N VAL A 126 -0.28 -7.38 12.95
CA VAL A 126 0.92 -8.22 12.84
C VAL A 126 1.62 -8.42 14.18
N TYR A 127 1.61 -7.41 15.04
CA TYR A 127 2.23 -7.44 16.36
C TYR A 127 1.44 -6.57 17.34
N PRO A 128 1.56 -6.79 18.67
CA PRO A 128 0.83 -5.99 19.66
C PRO A 128 1.12 -4.48 19.55
N GLY A 129 0.08 -3.67 19.65
CA GLY A 129 0.20 -2.21 19.52
C GLY A 129 0.74 -1.49 20.75
N ASP A 130 0.87 -2.19 21.87
CA ASP A 130 1.40 -1.68 23.14
C ASP A 130 2.81 -2.20 23.42
N SER A 131 3.60 -1.40 24.17
CA SER A 131 4.99 -1.70 24.49
C SER A 131 5.17 -3.03 25.22
N GLU A 132 4.32 -3.33 26.20
CA GLU A 132 4.49 -4.51 27.05
C GLU A 132 4.19 -5.79 26.28
N GLY A 133 3.07 -5.81 25.54
CA GLY A 133 2.68 -6.88 24.66
C GLY A 133 3.74 -7.16 23.60
N LEU A 134 4.26 -6.10 22.96
CA LEU A 134 5.31 -6.24 21.96
C LEU A 134 6.58 -6.85 22.56
N SER A 135 7.05 -6.34 23.71
CA SER A 135 8.23 -6.90 24.39
C SER A 135 8.05 -8.37 24.76
N ARG A 136 6.86 -8.74 25.27
CA ARG A 136 6.56 -10.13 25.64
C ARG A 136 6.61 -11.07 24.43
N VAL A 137 6.03 -10.65 23.31
CA VAL A 137 6.03 -11.44 22.07
C VAL A 137 7.45 -11.60 21.52
N ILE A 138 8.24 -10.52 21.46
CA ILE A 138 9.64 -10.58 21.01
C ILE A 138 10.48 -11.47 21.92
N ALA A 139 10.31 -11.37 23.24
CA ALA A 139 11.01 -12.23 24.20
C ALA A 139 10.69 -13.71 23.96
N GLY A 140 9.42 -14.06 23.75
CA GLY A 140 9.02 -15.44 23.41
C GLY A 140 9.69 -15.94 22.12
N TYR A 141 9.76 -15.11 21.07
CA TYR A 141 10.47 -15.47 19.85
C TYR A 141 11.97 -15.73 20.07
N CYS A 142 12.60 -14.94 20.94
CA CYS A 142 14.01 -15.15 21.32
C CYS A 142 14.19 -16.44 22.12
N GLU A 143 13.32 -16.73 23.09
CA GLU A 143 13.37 -17.95 23.91
C GLU A 143 13.20 -19.22 23.06
N GLU A 144 12.29 -19.20 22.07
CA GLU A 144 12.09 -20.30 21.14
C GLU A 144 13.27 -20.51 20.17
N THR A 145 14.10 -19.49 19.99
CA THR A 145 15.19 -19.47 19.01
C THR A 145 16.54 -19.56 19.73
N SER A 146 17.04 -20.79 19.88
CA SER A 146 18.40 -21.01 20.37
C SER A 146 19.42 -20.48 19.36
N VAL A 147 20.25 -19.53 19.79
CA VAL A 147 21.44 -19.11 19.05
C VAL A 147 22.61 -19.92 19.58
N GLU A 148 23.11 -20.86 18.79
CA GLU A 148 24.33 -21.59 19.15
C GLU A 148 25.48 -20.61 19.40
N GLU A 149 26.26 -20.85 20.46
CA GLU A 149 27.42 -20.03 20.79
C GLU A 149 28.46 -20.13 19.66
N ARG A 150 28.43 -19.13 18.77
CA ARG A 150 29.52 -18.75 17.85
C ARG A 150 29.95 -19.81 16.83
N THR A 151 29.05 -20.19 15.93
CA THR A 151 29.49 -20.70 14.63
C THR A 151 29.46 -19.57 13.59
N ASN A 152 30.67 -19.06 13.28
CA ASN A 152 31.01 -18.20 12.13
C ASN A 152 30.33 -16.83 12.02
N LEU A 153 30.37 -16.00 13.07
CA LEU A 153 30.15 -14.57 12.85
C LEU A 153 31.33 -13.98 12.07
N PRO A 154 31.08 -13.13 11.06
CA PRO A 154 32.14 -12.41 10.37
C PRO A 154 33.00 -11.61 11.35
N ALA A 155 34.32 -11.62 11.17
CA ALA A 155 35.20 -10.76 11.94
C ALA A 155 34.99 -9.29 11.53
N GLY A 156 34.97 -8.37 12.50
CA GLY A 156 34.88 -6.93 12.26
C GLY A 156 33.70 -6.26 12.96
N ALA A 157 33.54 -4.96 12.71
CA ALA A 157 32.42 -4.17 13.21
C ALA A 157 31.16 -4.41 12.39
N LEU A 158 29.98 -4.34 13.03
CA LEU A 158 28.70 -4.45 12.36
C LEU A 158 28.44 -3.18 11.53
N VAL A 159 28.47 -3.31 10.20
CA VAL A 159 28.21 -2.20 9.26
C VAL A 159 26.87 -2.35 8.52
N GLY A 160 26.19 -3.48 8.66
CA GLY A 160 24.90 -3.72 8.01
C GLY A 160 24.30 -5.08 8.33
N MET A 161 22.98 -5.19 8.15
CA MET A 161 22.22 -6.43 8.34
C MET A 161 21.21 -6.59 7.21
N LEU A 162 20.97 -7.84 6.81
CA LEU A 162 19.87 -8.19 5.92
C LEU A 162 18.79 -8.89 6.74
N CYS A 163 17.65 -8.25 6.85
CA CYS A 163 16.50 -8.75 7.61
C CYS A 163 15.32 -8.95 6.65
N PRO A 164 14.59 -10.09 6.73
CA PRO A 164 13.32 -10.21 6.02
C PRO A 164 12.30 -9.17 6.55
N HIS A 165 11.18 -8.99 5.86
CA HIS A 165 10.07 -8.13 6.32
C HIS A 165 8.69 -8.80 6.20
N ILE A 166 8.67 -10.14 6.16
CA ILE A 166 7.46 -10.95 6.24
C ILE A 166 6.82 -10.86 7.64
N ASP A 167 5.53 -11.17 7.77
CA ASP A 167 4.85 -11.18 9.07
C ASP A 167 5.60 -12.03 10.13
N TYR A 168 5.58 -11.56 11.39
CA TYR A 168 6.36 -12.19 12.47
C TYR A 168 5.89 -13.61 12.76
N ALA A 169 4.59 -13.89 12.64
CA ALA A 169 4.05 -15.23 12.81
C ALA A 169 4.78 -16.25 11.92
N ARG A 170 5.12 -15.89 10.68
CA ARG A 170 5.86 -16.76 9.75
C ARG A 170 7.37 -16.64 9.88
N GLY A 171 7.91 -15.46 10.15
CA GLY A 171 9.36 -15.21 10.07
C GLY A 171 10.10 -15.14 11.40
N HIS A 172 9.43 -15.15 12.56
CA HIS A 172 9.99 -14.84 13.89
C HIS A 172 11.36 -15.45 14.17
N ARG A 173 11.57 -16.72 13.81
CA ARG A 173 12.84 -17.43 14.04
C ARG A 173 14.03 -16.74 13.37
N THR A 174 13.88 -16.32 12.11
CA THR A 174 14.94 -15.61 11.37
C THR A 174 15.24 -14.25 11.99
N TYR A 175 14.19 -13.51 12.40
CA TYR A 175 14.36 -12.24 13.11
C TYR A 175 15.10 -12.45 14.42
N ALA A 176 14.60 -13.36 15.27
CA ALA A 176 15.14 -13.61 16.60
C ALA A 176 16.61 -14.03 16.53
N GLU A 177 16.99 -14.92 15.60
CA GLU A 177 18.37 -15.33 15.41
C GLU A 177 19.27 -14.15 15.00
N LEU A 178 18.87 -13.39 13.96
CA LEU A 178 19.65 -12.26 13.45
C LEU A 178 19.87 -11.20 14.54
N TRP A 179 18.81 -10.77 15.22
CA TRP A 179 18.88 -9.70 16.21
C TRP A 179 19.59 -10.14 17.49
N GLN A 180 19.44 -11.40 17.92
CA GLN A 180 20.22 -11.93 19.05
C GLN A 180 21.72 -12.01 18.73
N ARG A 181 22.08 -12.43 17.52
CA ARG A 181 23.48 -12.43 17.06
C ARG A 181 24.08 -11.02 16.97
N ALA A 182 23.28 -10.05 16.52
CA ALA A 182 23.72 -8.65 16.38
C ALA A 182 23.80 -7.90 17.72
N LYS A 183 22.99 -8.29 18.72
CA LYS A 183 22.82 -7.60 20.01
C LYS A 183 24.12 -7.08 20.65
N PRO A 184 25.24 -7.85 20.72
CA PRO A 184 26.47 -7.37 21.32
C PRO A 184 27.10 -6.15 20.61
N SER A 185 26.79 -5.95 19.33
CA SER A 185 27.35 -4.86 18.50
C SER A 185 26.43 -3.63 18.40
N LEU A 186 25.19 -3.70 18.90
CA LEU A 186 24.20 -2.62 18.70
C LEU A 186 24.39 -1.43 19.64
N GLY A 187 25.09 -1.61 20.77
CA GLY A 187 25.19 -0.59 21.82
C GLY A 187 25.93 0.69 21.42
N GLU A 188 26.78 0.62 20.38
CA GLU A 188 27.55 1.76 19.86
C GLU A 188 26.90 2.41 18.63
N ILE A 189 25.76 1.90 18.15
CA ILE A 189 25.11 2.38 16.93
C ILE A 189 24.14 3.51 17.27
N GLU A 190 24.43 4.71 16.76
CA GLU A 190 23.60 5.91 16.97
C GLU A 190 22.72 6.25 15.76
N LEU A 191 23.08 5.76 14.58
CA LEU A 191 22.36 6.00 13.32
C LEU A 191 22.10 4.67 12.61
N VAL A 192 20.85 4.46 12.19
CA VAL A 192 20.43 3.29 11.41
C VAL A 192 19.75 3.75 10.13
N ILE A 193 20.27 3.30 9.00
CA ILE A 193 19.65 3.48 7.68
C ILE A 193 18.88 2.21 7.34
N ILE A 194 17.56 2.30 7.21
CA ILE A 194 16.68 1.17 6.87
C ILE A 194 16.28 1.29 5.40
N LEU A 195 16.75 0.36 4.58
CA LEU A 195 16.36 0.24 3.17
C LEU A 195 15.36 -0.90 3.02
N GLY A 196 14.13 -0.56 2.63
CA GLY A 196 13.05 -1.50 2.35
C GLY A 196 12.62 -1.45 0.90
N THR A 197 12.06 -2.54 0.39
CA THR A 197 11.49 -2.59 -0.95
C THR A 197 10.24 -1.74 -1.02
N ASP A 198 10.21 -0.78 -1.94
CA ASP A 198 9.00 -0.06 -2.32
C ASP A 198 8.20 -0.89 -3.33
N HIS A 199 7.16 -1.58 -2.86
CA HIS A 199 6.31 -2.42 -3.71
C HIS A 199 5.47 -1.62 -4.73
N SER A 200 5.40 -0.30 -4.56
CA SER A 200 4.67 0.61 -5.44
C SER A 200 5.60 1.57 -6.21
N GLY A 201 6.91 1.51 -5.94
CA GLY A 201 7.92 2.38 -6.53
C GLY A 201 8.33 1.95 -7.95
N GLY A 202 8.93 2.88 -8.70
CA GLY A 202 9.52 2.58 -10.01
C GLY A 202 10.99 2.16 -9.94
N LEU A 203 11.45 1.51 -11.00
CA LEU A 203 12.82 0.98 -11.09
C LEU A 203 13.88 2.06 -10.89
N GLY A 204 14.87 1.78 -10.05
CA GLY A 204 16.03 2.66 -9.83
C GLY A 204 15.74 3.92 -9.02
N MET A 205 14.57 4.03 -8.40
CA MET A 205 14.23 5.17 -7.54
C MET A 205 14.38 4.82 -6.06
N ILE A 206 14.68 5.84 -5.25
CA ILE A 206 14.64 5.78 -3.78
C ILE A 206 13.57 6.78 -3.32
N THR A 207 12.72 6.35 -2.40
CA THR A 207 11.64 7.17 -1.83
C THR A 207 11.99 7.49 -0.37
N PRO A 208 12.77 8.55 -0.08
CA PRO A 208 13.11 8.89 1.29
C PRO A 208 11.89 9.47 2.01
N THR A 209 11.78 9.21 3.32
CA THR A 209 10.71 9.75 4.15
C THR A 209 11.27 10.71 5.18
N ARG A 210 10.73 11.93 5.24
CA ARG A 210 11.12 12.94 6.23
C ARG A 210 10.47 12.74 7.60
N GLN A 211 9.43 11.92 7.70
CA GLN A 211 8.71 11.77 8.96
C GLN A 211 9.41 10.83 9.92
N SER A 212 9.52 11.24 11.18
CA SER A 212 9.81 10.33 12.29
C SER A 212 8.75 9.21 12.39
N TYR A 213 9.15 8.04 12.85
CA TYR A 213 8.29 6.84 12.89
C TYR A 213 7.84 6.58 14.32
N PHE A 214 6.54 6.40 14.53
CA PHE A 214 6.04 5.93 15.83
C PHE A 214 6.13 4.42 15.91
N THR A 215 6.61 3.93 17.05
CA THR A 215 6.62 2.52 17.44
C THR A 215 5.94 2.37 18.80
N PRO A 216 5.52 1.16 19.21
CA PRO A 216 5.00 0.94 20.56
C PRO A 216 5.97 1.35 21.68
N HIS A 217 7.28 1.42 21.42
CA HIS A 217 8.30 1.88 22.36
C HIS A 217 8.58 3.40 22.30
N GLY A 218 7.92 4.13 21.40
CA GLY A 218 8.09 5.57 21.23
C GLY A 218 8.43 5.97 19.80
N VAL A 219 8.71 7.27 19.62
CA VAL A 219 9.04 7.85 18.32
C VAL A 219 10.52 7.65 18.03
N LEU A 220 10.83 7.04 16.88
CA LEU A 220 12.17 7.01 16.29
C LEU A 220 12.33 8.25 15.41
N PRO A 221 13.26 9.17 15.75
CA PRO A 221 13.48 10.36 14.95
C PRO A 221 14.09 10.00 13.60
N THR A 222 13.70 10.73 12.56
CA THR A 222 14.37 10.68 11.26
C THR A 222 15.42 11.79 11.20
N ASP A 223 16.65 11.42 10.81
CA ASP A 223 17.70 12.39 10.49
C ASP A 223 17.35 13.11 9.17
N ILE A 224 16.94 14.37 9.28
CA ILE A 224 16.48 15.16 8.14
C ILE A 224 17.64 15.64 7.29
N GLU A 225 18.82 15.88 7.88
CA GLU A 225 19.99 16.35 7.14
C GLU A 225 20.45 15.27 6.17
N ILE A 226 20.49 14.01 6.62
CA ILE A 226 20.82 12.87 5.74
C ILE A 226 19.76 12.65 4.66
N VAL A 227 18.47 12.85 4.99
CA VAL A 227 17.37 12.70 4.03
C VAL A 227 17.41 13.78 2.94
N ASP A 228 17.76 15.01 3.31
CA ASP A 228 17.70 16.17 2.42
C ASP A 228 18.98 16.36 1.58
N GLY A 229 20.13 15.84 2.04
CA GLY A 229 21.41 15.88 1.33
C GLY A 229 22.22 17.14 1.59
#